data_AF-A0A939HVH2-F1
#
_entry.id   AF-A0A939HVH2-F1
#
_cell.length_a   1.000
_cell.length_b   1.000
_cell.length_c   1.000
_cell.angle_alpha   90.00
_cell.angle_beta   90.00
_cell.angle_gamma   90.00
#
_symmetry.space_group_name_H-M   'P 1'
#
loop_
_entity.id
_entity.type
_entity.pdbx_description
1 polymer ?
#
loop_
_entity_poly.entity_id
_entity_poly.type
_entity_poly.pdbx_seq_one_letter_code
_entity_poly.pdbx_strand_id
1 'polypeptide(L)'
;MPNSRFLESEVINWTHDSPICRLHVPVGVSYSSDPNKVRSVLLDVAKSHPDVLVNPVPQVWFKDFGDSSLNFDLLIWTREPEKQSPLRSDLYYRIEQTLRHHQIEIPFPQRDLNLRSTHIDEFLKSLKTAVQSESSEKNKLCQSVNLDDIISQMQGAEGVEIKDRWYRSNLYPACFIGAEAVDWLMRTQNCQKEDAIALGQLLCDRAIIHHVSDDLSFMDGYHFYRFSN
;
A
#
# COMPACT_ATOMS: atom_id res chain seq x y z
N MET A 1 -20.52 -44.63 52.16
CA MET A 1 -21.01 -43.45 51.41
C MET A 1 -20.82 -42.21 52.31
N PRO A 2 -20.40 -41.04 51.79
CA PRO A 2 -19.01 -40.56 51.56
C PRO A 2 -18.72 -39.23 52.34
N ASN A 3 -17.49 -38.71 52.46
CA ASN A 3 -16.84 -37.81 51.49
C ASN A 3 -15.32 -37.70 51.73
N SER A 4 -14.56 -38.46 50.96
CA SER A 4 -13.19 -38.15 50.56
C SER A 4 -13.25 -37.15 49.40
N ARG A 5 -12.90 -35.89 49.64
CA ARG A 5 -12.82 -34.87 48.58
C ARG A 5 -11.70 -33.87 48.88
N PHE A 6 -10.46 -34.33 48.76
CA PHE A 6 -9.27 -33.47 48.80
C PHE A 6 -8.13 -34.13 48.00
N LEU A 7 -8.32 -34.32 46.70
CA LEU A 7 -7.24 -34.57 45.75
C LEU A 7 -7.63 -33.90 44.43
N GLU A 8 -6.63 -33.33 43.74
CA GLU A 8 -6.70 -32.68 42.41
C GLU A 8 -7.00 -31.17 42.38
N SER A 9 -6.29 -30.37 43.18
CA SER A 9 -5.75 -29.13 42.61
C SER A 9 -4.29 -29.39 42.28
N GLU A 10 -4.01 -29.51 40.99
CA GLU A 10 -2.67 -29.61 40.42
C GLU A 10 -1.79 -28.55 41.07
N VAL A 11 -0.90 -28.98 41.96
CA VAL A 11 0.07 -28.10 42.60
C VAL A 11 1.03 -27.71 41.49
N ILE A 12 0.79 -26.57 40.86
CA ILE A 12 1.74 -25.99 39.91
C ILE A 12 3.00 -25.75 40.73
N ASN A 13 4.00 -26.57 40.43
CA ASN A 13 5.30 -26.54 41.06
C ASN A 13 5.98 -25.24 40.62
N TRP A 14 5.76 -24.15 41.38
CA TRP A 14 6.55 -22.93 41.29
C TRP A 14 7.96 -23.33 41.71
N THR A 15 8.78 -23.68 40.72
CA THR A 15 10.17 -24.03 40.96
C THR A 15 10.81 -22.80 41.58
N HIS A 16 11.15 -22.96 42.84
CA HIS A 16 12.00 -22.11 43.66
C HIS A 16 13.13 -21.48 42.82
N ASP A 17 13.36 -20.18 43.02
CA ASP A 17 14.61 -19.45 42.72
C ASP A 17 14.83 -18.77 41.36
N SER A 18 13.81 -18.45 40.56
CA SER A 18 14.01 -17.45 39.49
C SER A 18 12.75 -16.63 39.18
N PRO A 19 12.78 -15.29 39.30
CA PRO A 19 11.66 -14.40 38.93
C PRO A 19 11.50 -14.27 37.40
N ILE A 20 12.04 -15.22 36.63
CA ILE A 20 12.07 -15.17 35.18
C ILE A 20 10.75 -15.72 34.65
N CYS A 21 9.94 -14.84 34.07
CA CYS A 21 8.70 -15.19 33.40
C CYS A 21 8.89 -15.23 31.87
N ARG A 22 8.29 -16.21 31.21
CA ARG A 22 8.22 -16.28 29.75
C ARG A 22 6.90 -15.65 29.28
N LEU A 23 7.00 -14.65 28.40
CA LEU A 23 5.87 -13.95 27.82
C LEU A 23 5.73 -14.29 26.34
N HIS A 24 4.48 -14.48 25.90
CA HIS A 24 4.10 -14.75 24.53
C HIS A 24 3.54 -13.49 23.89
N VAL A 25 4.08 -13.11 22.73
CA VAL A 25 3.68 -11.93 21.97
C VAL A 25 3.24 -12.39 20.58
N PRO A 26 1.94 -12.65 20.37
CA PRO A 26 1.42 -13.06 19.07
C PRO A 26 1.47 -11.89 18.08
N VAL A 27 1.98 -12.14 16.87
CA VAL A 27 2.12 -11.18 15.78
C VAL A 27 1.59 -11.81 14.49
N GLY A 28 0.66 -11.12 13.81
CA GLY A 28 0.16 -11.50 12.49
C GLY A 28 0.73 -10.60 11.41
N VAL A 29 1.22 -11.18 10.31
CA VAL A 29 1.73 -10.45 9.14
C VAL A 29 1.07 -10.94 7.85
N SER A 30 1.14 -10.15 6.78
CA SER A 30 0.53 -10.50 5.49
C SER A 30 1.24 -11.69 4.84
N TYR A 31 0.49 -12.49 4.07
CA TYR A 31 1.01 -13.59 3.27
C TYR A 31 2.01 -13.16 2.19
N SER A 32 2.02 -11.88 1.81
CA SER A 32 2.98 -11.31 0.85
C SER A 32 4.39 -11.15 1.41
N SER A 33 4.57 -11.30 2.72
CA SER A 33 5.84 -11.03 3.40
C SER A 33 6.71 -12.28 3.56
N ASP A 34 8.03 -12.13 3.44
CA ASP A 34 8.99 -13.23 3.66
C ASP A 34 9.04 -13.65 5.14
N PRO A 35 8.67 -14.89 5.51
CA PRO A 35 8.69 -15.38 6.88
C PRO A 35 10.07 -15.30 7.55
N ASN A 36 11.15 -15.49 6.79
CA ASN A 36 12.50 -15.46 7.35
C ASN A 36 12.91 -14.03 7.73
N LYS A 37 12.53 -13.05 6.91
CA LYS A 37 12.75 -11.62 7.19
C LYS A 37 11.94 -11.17 8.41
N VAL A 38 10.68 -11.61 8.51
CA VAL A 38 9.84 -11.32 9.69
C VAL A 38 10.48 -11.88 10.96
N ARG A 39 10.96 -13.13 10.91
CA ARG A 39 11.65 -13.77 12.04
C ARG A 39 12.87 -12.99 12.51
N SER A 40 13.74 -12.56 11.59
CA SER A 40 14.94 -11.80 11.95
C SER A 40 14.58 -10.46 12.60
N VAL A 41 13.63 -9.74 11.99
CA VAL A 41 13.16 -8.44 12.48
C VAL A 41 12.59 -8.55 13.90
N LEU A 42 11.73 -9.53 14.16
CA LEU A 42 11.14 -9.74 15.48
C LEU A 42 12.18 -10.08 16.55
N LEU A 43 13.19 -10.89 16.19
CA LEU A 43 14.30 -11.19 17.11
C LEU A 43 15.16 -9.97 17.40
N ASP A 44 15.39 -9.11 16.41
CA ASP A 44 16.17 -7.89 16.58
C ASP A 44 15.44 -6.88 17.48
N VAL A 45 14.13 -6.72 17.30
CA VAL A 45 13.29 -5.90 18.19
C VAL A 45 13.35 -6.43 19.62
N ALA A 46 13.21 -7.75 19.82
CA ALA A 46 13.26 -8.35 21.16
C ALA A 46 14.64 -8.14 21.83
N LYS A 47 15.74 -8.30 21.10
CA LYS A 47 17.10 -8.09 21.63
C LYS A 47 17.40 -6.62 21.94
N SER A 48 16.79 -5.69 21.22
CA SER A 48 16.99 -4.25 21.43
C SER A 48 16.32 -3.71 22.70
N HIS A 49 15.37 -4.45 23.27
CA HIS A 49 14.55 -3.98 24.37
C HIS A 49 15.24 -4.23 25.73
N PRO A 50 15.36 -3.22 26.62
CA PRO A 50 16.12 -3.35 27.87
C PRO A 50 15.51 -4.35 28.87
N ASP A 51 14.18 -4.44 28.93
CA ASP A 51 13.47 -5.34 29.86
C ASP A 51 13.38 -6.80 29.38
N VAL A 52 13.91 -7.09 28.18
CA VAL A 52 13.98 -8.44 27.62
C VAL A 52 15.35 -9.03 27.95
N LEU A 53 15.33 -10.25 28.48
CA LEU A 53 16.56 -10.96 28.78
C LEU A 53 17.24 -11.45 27.51
N VAL A 54 18.56 -11.27 27.46
CA VAL A 54 19.43 -11.85 26.43
C VAL A 54 19.68 -13.35 26.70
N ASN A 55 19.63 -13.75 27.97
CA ASN A 55 19.72 -15.14 28.39
C ASN A 55 18.62 -15.41 29.43
N PRO A 56 17.61 -16.24 29.13
CA PRO A 56 17.42 -17.04 27.90
C PRO A 56 17.19 -16.21 26.63
N VAL A 57 17.65 -16.70 25.48
CA VAL A 57 17.58 -15.98 24.19
C VAL A 57 16.13 -15.94 23.69
N PRO A 58 15.62 -14.77 23.25
CA PRO A 58 14.31 -14.65 22.59
C PRO A 58 14.14 -15.62 21.43
N GLN A 59 12.94 -16.15 21.26
CA GLN A 59 12.62 -17.09 20.19
C GLN A 59 11.39 -16.61 19.43
N VAL A 60 11.35 -16.88 18.13
CA VAL A 60 10.19 -16.62 17.28
C VAL A 60 9.77 -17.93 16.66
N TRP A 61 8.52 -18.31 16.88
CA TRP A 61 7.92 -19.51 16.31
C TRP A 61 6.89 -19.12 15.26
N PHE A 62 6.89 -19.83 14.14
CA PHE A 62 5.79 -19.79 13.19
C PHE A 62 4.70 -20.72 13.74
N LYS A 63 3.56 -20.15 14.13
CA LYS A 63 2.52 -20.88 14.87
C LYS A 63 1.58 -21.61 13.92
N ASP A 64 0.92 -20.85 13.05
CA ASP A 64 -0.05 -21.38 12.10
C ASP A 64 -0.30 -20.39 10.94
N PHE A 65 -1.01 -20.88 9.94
CA PHE A 65 -1.53 -20.12 8.82
C PHE A 65 -2.96 -19.70 9.15
N GLY A 66 -3.19 -18.42 9.44
CA GLY A 66 -4.52 -17.87 9.72
C GLY A 66 -5.28 -17.50 8.45
N ASP A 67 -6.57 -17.22 8.59
CA ASP A 67 -7.47 -16.94 7.46
C ASP A 67 -7.04 -15.73 6.60
N SER A 68 -6.35 -14.76 7.18
CA SER A 68 -5.82 -13.58 6.47
C SER A 68 -4.39 -13.20 6.88
N SER A 69 -3.73 -14.00 7.73
CA SER A 69 -2.41 -13.67 8.29
C SER A 69 -1.53 -14.90 8.50
N LEU A 70 -0.22 -14.71 8.35
CA LEU A 70 0.79 -15.62 8.87
C LEU A 70 0.98 -15.31 10.37
N ASN A 71 0.72 -16.28 11.24
CA ASN A 71 0.75 -16.07 12.67
C ASN A 71 2.08 -16.52 13.27
N PHE A 72 2.75 -15.59 13.92
CA PHE A 72 4.00 -15.79 14.64
C PHE A 72 3.78 -15.60 16.14
N ASP A 73 4.57 -16.30 16.94
CA ASP A 73 4.64 -16.11 18.38
C ASP A 73 6.07 -15.74 18.76
N LEU A 74 6.25 -14.53 19.30
CA LEU A 74 7.52 -14.06 19.84
C LEU A 74 7.55 -14.38 21.34
N LEU A 75 8.46 -15.29 21.71
CA LEU A 75 8.72 -15.69 23.08
C LEU A 75 9.89 -14.89 23.65
N ILE A 76 9.63 -14.21 24.74
CA ILE A 76 10.64 -13.42 25.47
C ILE A 76 10.64 -13.80 26.95
N TRP A 77 11.75 -13.51 27.62
CA TRP A 77 11.90 -13.73 29.05
C TRP A 77 12.13 -12.39 29.75
N THR A 78 11.47 -12.17 30.89
CA THR A 78 11.61 -10.96 31.72
C THR A 78 11.74 -11.33 33.19
N ARG A 79 12.41 -10.48 33.98
CA ARG A 79 12.54 -10.67 35.45
C ARG A 79 11.41 -10.01 36.24
N GLU A 80 10.58 -9.21 35.58
CA GLU A 80 9.56 -8.40 36.23
C GLU A 80 8.15 -8.82 35.75
N PRO A 81 7.55 -9.87 36.35
CA PRO A 81 6.24 -10.36 35.92
C PRO A 81 5.13 -9.30 36.07
N GLU A 82 5.25 -8.38 37.02
CA GLU A 82 4.28 -7.30 37.24
C GLU A 82 4.23 -6.31 36.06
N LYS A 83 5.36 -6.11 35.36
CA LYS A 83 5.47 -5.19 34.22
C LYS A 83 5.17 -5.85 32.88
N GLN A 84 4.67 -7.08 32.87
CA GLN A 84 4.38 -7.81 31.62
C GLN A 84 3.46 -7.03 30.66
N SER A 85 2.44 -6.34 31.18
CA SER A 85 1.47 -5.62 30.36
C SER A 85 2.06 -4.37 29.71
N PRO A 86 2.74 -3.47 30.45
CA PRO A 86 3.50 -2.37 29.86
C PRO A 86 4.56 -2.84 28.85
N LEU A 87 5.33 -3.88 29.20
CA LEU A 87 6.36 -4.44 28.33
C LEU A 87 5.77 -4.96 27.01
N ARG A 88 4.66 -5.72 27.10
CA ARG A 88 3.96 -6.23 25.91
C ARG A 88 3.49 -5.08 25.02
N SER A 89 2.96 -4.02 25.62
CA SER A 89 2.53 -2.84 24.88
C SER A 89 3.68 -2.15 24.16
N ASP A 90 4.81 -1.92 24.84
CA ASP A 90 5.98 -1.26 24.22
C ASP A 90 6.55 -2.09 23.08
N LEU A 91 6.61 -3.42 23.26
CA LEU A 91 7.01 -4.34 22.20
C LEU A 91 6.07 -4.27 21.00
N TYR A 92 4.75 -4.20 21.19
CA TYR A 92 3.83 -4.03 20.06
C TYR A 92 4.07 -2.74 19.29
N TYR A 93 4.29 -1.62 19.96
CA TYR A 93 4.61 -0.35 19.31
C TYR A 93 5.90 -0.44 18.49
N ARG A 94 6.96 -1.04 19.05
CA ARG A 94 8.24 -1.21 18.35
C ARG A 94 8.15 -2.18 17.18
N ILE A 95 7.42 -3.29 17.35
CA ILE A 95 7.19 -4.26 16.29
C ILE A 95 6.46 -3.58 15.14
N GLU A 96 5.36 -2.88 15.41
CA GLU A 96 4.60 -2.15 14.38
C GLU A 96 5.49 -1.16 13.61
N GLN A 97 6.25 -0.33 14.32
CA GLN A 97 7.15 0.65 13.71
C GLN A 97 8.22 -0.02 12.83
N THR A 98 8.78 -1.13 13.29
CA THR A 98 9.86 -1.84 12.59
C THR A 98 9.33 -2.59 11.37
N LEU A 99 8.15 -3.21 11.48
CA LEU A 99 7.45 -3.82 10.34
C LEU A 99 7.13 -2.77 9.27
N ARG A 100 6.63 -1.60 9.68
CA ARG A 100 6.37 -0.49 8.77
C ARG A 100 7.63 0.00 8.05
N HIS A 101 8.75 0.12 8.77
CA HIS A 101 10.03 0.52 8.19
C HIS A 101 10.54 -0.48 7.15
N HIS A 102 10.32 -1.78 7.38
CA HIS A 102 10.70 -2.84 6.45
C HIS A 102 9.66 -3.14 5.36
N GLN A 103 8.61 -2.31 5.24
CA GLN A 103 7.50 -2.46 4.29
C GLN A 103 6.77 -3.82 4.43
N ILE A 104 6.65 -4.32 5.66
CA ILE A 104 5.87 -5.53 5.97
C ILE A 104 4.45 -5.10 6.31
N GLU A 105 3.50 -5.49 5.48
CA GLU A 105 2.09 -5.14 5.66
C GLU A 105 1.45 -5.97 6.78
N ILE A 106 0.70 -5.28 7.65
CA ILE A 106 -0.17 -5.92 8.64
C ILE A 106 -1.52 -6.15 7.94
N PRO A 107 -1.99 -7.40 7.85
CA PRO A 107 -3.16 -7.72 7.07
C PRO A 107 -4.42 -7.22 7.77
N PHE A 108 -5.27 -6.53 7.01
CA PHE A 108 -6.65 -6.33 7.40
C PHE A 108 -7.44 -7.60 7.12
N PRO A 109 -8.50 -7.91 7.90
CA PRO A 109 -9.33 -9.08 7.64
C PRO A 109 -9.89 -9.02 6.21
N GLN A 110 -9.47 -9.97 5.38
CA GLN A 110 -9.95 -10.06 4.00
C GLN A 110 -11.26 -10.83 4.00
N ARG A 111 -12.29 -10.28 3.33
CA ARG A 111 -13.55 -10.98 3.09
C ARG A 111 -13.69 -11.22 1.60
N ASP A 112 -13.53 -12.48 1.20
CA ASP A 112 -13.81 -12.90 -0.16
C ASP A 112 -15.32 -13.06 -0.37
N LEU A 113 -15.91 -12.17 -1.15
CA LEU A 113 -17.31 -12.28 -1.58
C LEU A 113 -17.38 -13.12 -2.86
N ASN A 114 -17.66 -14.42 -2.71
CA ASN A 114 -17.98 -15.29 -3.85
C ASN A 114 -19.47 -15.17 -4.20
N LEU A 115 -19.81 -14.20 -5.04
CA LEU A 115 -21.19 -13.99 -5.51
C LEU A 115 -21.56 -15.03 -6.55
N ARG A 116 -22.22 -16.12 -6.13
CA ARG A 116 -22.79 -17.14 -7.03
C ARG A 116 -24.27 -16.85 -7.27
N SER A 117 -24.58 -16.07 -8.30
CA SER A 117 -25.95 -15.94 -8.80
C SER A 117 -25.92 -15.88 -10.33
N THR A 118 -26.76 -16.70 -10.97
CA THR A 118 -26.89 -16.76 -12.43
C THR A 118 -27.26 -15.40 -13.04
N HIS A 119 -27.96 -14.57 -12.27
CA HIS A 119 -28.31 -13.20 -12.67
C HIS A 119 -27.13 -12.23 -12.59
N ILE A 120 -26.12 -12.49 -11.76
CA ILE A 120 -24.96 -11.61 -11.65
C ILE A 120 -24.08 -11.74 -12.88
N ASP A 121 -23.96 -12.93 -13.47
CA ASP A 121 -23.20 -13.09 -14.72
C ASP A 121 -23.88 -12.39 -15.91
N GLU A 122 -25.21 -12.48 -16.02
CA GLU A 122 -25.97 -11.73 -17.02
C GLU A 122 -25.90 -10.22 -16.80
N PHE A 123 -25.96 -9.78 -15.54
CA PHE A 123 -25.82 -8.37 -15.17
C PHE A 123 -24.40 -7.84 -15.40
N LEU A 124 -23.36 -8.61 -15.07
CA LEU A 124 -21.97 -8.26 -15.35
C LEU A 124 -21.72 -8.26 -16.86
N LYS A 125 -22.36 -9.16 -17.62
CA LYS A 125 -22.28 -9.18 -19.08
C LYS A 125 -22.97 -7.96 -19.69
N SER A 126 -24.14 -7.56 -19.18
CA SER A 126 -24.83 -6.35 -19.64
C SER A 126 -24.09 -5.07 -19.24
N LEU A 127 -23.49 -5.01 -18.05
CA LEU A 127 -22.61 -3.93 -17.63
C LEU A 127 -21.34 -3.87 -18.48
N LYS A 128 -20.68 -5.00 -18.75
CA LYS A 128 -19.51 -5.04 -19.65
C LYS A 128 -19.88 -4.60 -21.06
N THR A 129 -21.07 -4.96 -21.55
CA THR A 129 -21.58 -4.52 -22.85
C THR A 129 -21.90 -3.03 -22.85
N ALA A 130 -22.47 -2.49 -21.76
CA ALA A 130 -22.76 -1.06 -21.59
C ALA A 130 -21.49 -0.21 -21.46
N VAL A 131 -20.49 -0.69 -20.72
CA VAL A 131 -19.16 -0.07 -20.62
C VAL A 131 -18.43 -0.17 -21.96
N GLN A 132 -18.63 -1.25 -22.73
CA GLN A 132 -18.11 -1.38 -24.10
C GLN A 132 -18.82 -0.46 -25.10
N SER A 133 -20.11 -0.16 -24.92
CA SER A 133 -20.80 0.84 -25.74
C SER A 133 -20.40 2.26 -25.37
N GLU A 134 -20.22 2.59 -24.09
CA GLU A 134 -19.72 3.90 -23.65
C GLU A 134 -18.24 4.11 -24.02
N SER A 135 -17.41 3.07 -23.93
CA SER A 135 -16.03 3.10 -24.42
C SER A 135 -15.94 2.98 -25.94
N SER A 136 -16.96 2.47 -26.66
CA SER A 136 -17.04 2.52 -28.12
C SER A 136 -17.55 3.86 -28.63
N GLU A 137 -18.40 4.58 -27.89
CA GLU A 137 -18.78 5.96 -28.19
C GLU A 137 -17.63 6.93 -27.84
N LYS A 138 -16.93 6.73 -26.71
CA LYS A 138 -15.67 7.43 -26.42
C LYS A 138 -14.54 7.04 -27.38
N ASN A 139 -14.37 5.76 -27.77
CA ASN A 139 -13.39 5.36 -28.80
C ASN A 139 -13.77 5.81 -30.22
N LYS A 140 -15.06 5.98 -30.54
CA LYS A 140 -15.48 6.59 -31.81
C LYS A 140 -15.15 8.08 -31.85
N LEU A 141 -15.16 8.78 -30.71
CA LEU A 141 -14.65 10.15 -30.61
C LEU A 141 -13.11 10.19 -30.82
N CYS A 142 -12.38 9.20 -30.30
CA CYS A 142 -10.92 9.11 -30.43
C CYS A 142 -10.41 8.70 -31.83
N GLN A 143 -11.26 8.17 -32.73
CA GLN A 143 -10.84 7.70 -34.05
C GLN A 143 -10.85 8.77 -35.16
N SER A 144 -11.28 10.00 -34.88
CA SER A 144 -11.15 11.12 -35.83
C SER A 144 -10.10 12.17 -35.41
N VAL A 145 -9.37 11.95 -34.31
CA VAL A 145 -8.35 12.88 -33.84
C VAL A 145 -6.97 12.37 -34.23
N ASN A 146 -6.36 13.03 -35.22
CA ASN A 146 -5.03 12.69 -35.68
C ASN A 146 -4.00 13.14 -34.62
N LEU A 147 -3.62 12.24 -33.71
CA LEU A 147 -2.78 12.55 -32.55
C LEU A 147 -1.43 13.15 -32.94
N ASP A 148 -0.87 12.75 -34.09
CA ASP A 148 0.39 13.28 -34.59
C ASP A 148 0.30 14.76 -34.98
N ASP A 149 -0.86 15.19 -35.49
CA ASP A 149 -1.14 16.59 -35.83
C ASP A 149 -1.28 17.43 -34.54
N ILE A 150 -1.96 16.90 -33.53
CA ILE A 150 -2.05 17.56 -32.22
C ILE A 150 -0.67 17.75 -31.60
N ILE A 151 0.18 16.72 -31.60
CA ILE A 151 1.53 16.81 -31.00
C ILE A 151 2.35 17.87 -31.72
N SER A 152 2.32 17.86 -33.06
CA SER A 152 3.03 18.85 -33.89
C SER A 152 2.55 20.28 -33.61
N GLN A 153 1.24 20.48 -33.45
CA GLN A 153 0.67 21.78 -33.11
C GLN A 153 0.97 22.19 -31.66
N MET A 154 0.98 21.24 -30.72
CA MET A 154 1.23 21.47 -29.30
C MET A 154 2.69 21.87 -29.04
N GLN A 155 3.63 21.34 -29.83
CA GLN A 155 5.05 21.72 -29.83
C GLN A 155 5.36 22.93 -30.72
N GLY A 156 4.40 23.40 -31.51
CA GLY A 156 4.56 24.51 -32.44
C GLY A 156 4.53 25.90 -31.78
N ALA A 157 4.70 26.95 -32.59
CA ALA A 157 4.76 28.34 -32.12
C ALA A 157 3.45 28.86 -31.49
N GLU A 158 2.31 28.27 -31.87
CA GLU A 158 0.99 28.55 -31.27
C GLU A 158 0.53 27.43 -30.32
N GLY A 159 1.48 26.58 -29.92
CA GLY A 159 1.30 25.46 -29.02
C GLY A 159 1.29 25.86 -27.54
N VAL A 160 1.67 24.92 -26.69
CA VAL A 160 1.79 25.16 -25.26
C VAL A 160 3.15 25.81 -24.97
N GLU A 161 3.22 26.67 -23.95
CA GLU A 161 4.44 27.41 -23.61
C GLU A 161 5.51 26.50 -22.97
N ILE A 162 6.40 25.98 -23.81
CA ILE A 162 7.56 25.18 -23.40
C ILE A 162 8.71 26.11 -23.02
N LYS A 163 9.05 26.17 -21.72
CA LYS A 163 10.19 26.95 -21.22
C LYS A 163 10.77 26.34 -19.96
N ASP A 164 12.00 26.73 -19.68
CA ASP A 164 12.70 26.42 -18.43
C ASP A 164 12.03 27.15 -17.27
N ARG A 165 11.56 26.41 -16.26
CA ARG A 165 10.88 26.97 -15.09
C ARG A 165 11.62 26.61 -13.81
N TRP A 166 11.87 27.63 -12.98
CA TRP A 166 12.40 27.44 -11.63
C TRP A 166 11.25 27.27 -10.65
N TYR A 167 11.28 26.19 -9.87
CA TYR A 167 10.28 25.93 -8.84
C TYR A 167 10.89 25.20 -7.64
N ARG A 168 10.61 25.71 -6.43
CA ARG A 168 11.11 25.16 -5.14
C ARG A 168 12.59 24.74 -5.18
N SER A 169 13.45 25.68 -5.56
CA SER A 169 14.92 25.50 -5.65
C SER A 169 15.41 24.49 -6.69
N ASN A 170 14.53 23.97 -7.55
CA ASN A 170 14.88 23.11 -8.68
C ASN A 170 14.59 23.82 -10.01
N LEU A 171 15.47 23.62 -10.98
CA LEU A 171 15.27 24.03 -12.37
C LEU A 171 14.67 22.86 -13.15
N TYR A 172 13.53 23.12 -13.78
CA TYR A 172 12.85 22.17 -14.65
C TYR A 172 12.95 22.65 -16.09
N PRO A 173 13.86 22.06 -16.90
CA PRO A 173 14.06 22.51 -18.28
C PRO A 173 12.94 22.03 -19.20
N ALA A 174 12.63 22.82 -20.24
CA ALA A 174 11.73 22.49 -21.34
C ALA A 174 10.39 21.86 -20.90
N CYS A 175 9.77 22.41 -19.85
CA CYS A 175 8.49 21.92 -19.36
C CYS A 175 7.34 22.80 -19.83
N PHE A 176 6.12 22.29 -19.72
CA PHE A 176 4.87 23.03 -19.87
C PHE A 176 3.95 22.77 -18.68
N ILE A 177 2.95 23.64 -18.50
CA ILE A 177 2.02 23.57 -17.36
C ILE A 177 0.75 22.82 -17.78
N GLY A 178 0.26 21.93 -16.91
CA GLY A 178 -0.96 21.15 -17.15
C GLY A 178 -2.18 22.02 -17.48
N ALA A 179 -2.42 23.08 -16.71
CA ALA A 179 -3.51 24.02 -16.98
C ALA A 179 -3.41 24.71 -18.36
N GLU A 180 -2.20 25.15 -18.75
CA GLU A 180 -1.99 25.76 -20.06
C GLU A 180 -2.23 24.75 -21.20
N ALA A 181 -1.85 23.48 -20.99
CA ALA A 181 -2.13 22.42 -21.93
C ALA A 181 -3.63 22.10 -22.05
N VAL A 182 -4.37 22.13 -20.93
CA VAL A 182 -5.83 21.95 -20.93
C VAL A 182 -6.51 23.09 -21.67
N ASP A 183 -6.17 24.34 -21.34
CA ASP A 183 -6.72 25.53 -22.00
C ASP A 183 -6.45 25.50 -23.52
N TRP A 184 -5.24 25.10 -23.90
CA TRP A 184 -4.86 24.94 -25.30
C TRP A 184 -5.68 23.84 -26.00
N LEU A 185 -5.81 22.66 -25.38
CA LEU A 185 -6.59 21.54 -25.93
C LEU A 185 -8.06 21.92 -26.10
N MET A 186 -8.66 22.59 -25.11
CA MET A 186 -10.04 23.08 -25.18
C MET A 186 -10.24 24.03 -26.36
N ARG A 187 -9.29 24.95 -26.59
CA ARG A 187 -9.36 25.91 -27.70
C ARG A 187 -9.17 25.27 -29.07
N THR A 188 -8.20 24.36 -29.20
CA THR A 188 -7.82 23.74 -30.48
C THR A 188 -8.80 22.66 -30.91
N GLN A 189 -9.29 21.86 -29.96
CA GLN A 189 -10.22 20.76 -30.23
C GLN A 189 -11.69 21.13 -30.00
N ASN A 190 -11.97 22.37 -29.58
CA ASN A 190 -13.32 22.85 -29.24
C ASN A 190 -14.07 21.89 -28.30
N CYS A 191 -13.36 21.41 -27.27
CA CYS A 191 -13.83 20.39 -26.35
C CYS A 191 -14.02 20.95 -24.93
N GLN A 192 -14.76 20.22 -24.09
CA GLN A 192 -14.91 20.59 -22.68
C GLN A 192 -13.65 20.23 -21.89
N LYS A 193 -13.55 20.78 -20.68
CA LYS A 193 -12.40 20.58 -19.80
C LYS A 193 -12.14 19.11 -19.50
N GLU A 194 -13.20 18.33 -19.30
CA GLU A 194 -13.14 16.90 -19.03
C GLU A 194 -12.53 16.13 -20.21
N ASP A 195 -12.88 16.52 -21.43
CA ASP A 195 -12.35 15.91 -22.65
C ASP A 195 -10.87 16.28 -22.87
N ALA A 196 -10.49 17.52 -22.56
CA ALA A 196 -9.09 17.97 -22.61
C ALA A 196 -8.21 17.23 -21.60
N ILE A 197 -8.70 17.00 -20.38
CA ILE A 197 -8.01 16.19 -19.38
C ILE A 197 -7.89 14.73 -19.85
N ALA A 198 -8.95 14.17 -20.45
CA ALA A 198 -8.91 12.81 -21.00
C ALA A 198 -7.90 12.68 -22.16
N LEU A 199 -7.81 13.69 -23.02
CA LEU A 199 -6.79 13.75 -24.08
C LEU A 199 -5.37 13.85 -23.50
N GLY A 200 -5.17 14.70 -22.49
CA GLY A 200 -3.89 14.79 -21.79
C GLY A 200 -3.49 13.48 -21.11
N GLN A 201 -4.43 12.78 -20.47
CA GLN A 201 -4.20 11.46 -19.90
C GLN A 201 -3.82 10.45 -20.99
N LEU A 202 -4.50 10.47 -22.14
CA LEU A 202 -4.16 9.61 -23.27
C LEU A 202 -2.73 9.86 -23.78
N LEU A 203 -2.26 11.10 -23.78
CA LEU A 203 -0.87 11.43 -24.13
C LEU A 203 0.13 10.89 -23.08
N CYS A 204 -0.22 10.94 -21.78
CA CYS A 204 0.58 10.32 -20.71
C CYS A 204 0.63 8.79 -20.86
N ASP A 205 -0.51 8.14 -21.09
CA ASP A 205 -0.63 6.68 -21.22
C ASP A 205 0.18 6.14 -22.41
N ARG A 206 0.30 6.94 -23.48
CA ARG A 206 1.12 6.64 -24.66
C ARG A 206 2.58 7.04 -24.51
N ALA A 207 2.99 7.52 -23.33
CA ALA A 207 4.33 8.01 -23.03
C ALA A 207 4.82 9.14 -23.95
N ILE A 208 3.91 9.91 -24.55
CA ILE A 208 4.24 11.08 -25.40
C ILE A 208 4.61 12.27 -24.53
N ILE A 209 3.89 12.45 -23.42
CA ILE A 209 4.21 13.41 -22.38
C ILE A 209 4.37 12.68 -21.05
N HIS A 210 5.12 13.26 -20.13
CA HIS A 210 5.27 12.70 -18.80
C HIS A 210 5.36 13.80 -17.74
N HIS A 211 4.80 13.51 -16.58
CA HIS A 211 4.88 14.39 -15.43
C HIS A 211 6.32 14.44 -14.91
N VAL A 212 6.80 15.63 -14.59
CA VAL A 212 8.20 15.85 -14.20
C VAL A 212 8.53 15.29 -12.80
N SER A 213 7.50 15.09 -11.96
CA SER A 213 7.65 14.47 -10.63
C SER A 213 7.15 13.01 -10.56
N ASP A 214 7.11 12.30 -11.69
CA ASP A 214 6.72 10.89 -11.79
C ASP A 214 5.28 10.56 -11.34
N ASP A 215 4.32 11.46 -11.57
CA ASP A 215 2.90 11.14 -11.44
C ASP A 215 2.41 10.49 -12.74
N LEU A 216 1.56 9.48 -12.61
CA LEU A 216 0.98 8.75 -13.74
C LEU A 216 -0.27 9.45 -14.29
N SER A 217 -0.85 10.39 -13.54
CA SER A 217 -2.09 11.06 -13.93
C SER A 217 -1.85 12.46 -14.51
N PHE A 218 -2.53 12.78 -15.60
CA PHE A 218 -2.58 14.14 -16.14
C PHE A 218 -3.61 14.96 -15.36
N MET A 219 -3.15 16.07 -14.79
CA MET A 219 -3.91 16.98 -13.93
C MET A 219 -3.93 18.38 -14.51
N ASP A 220 -5.15 18.96 -14.53
CA ASP A 220 -5.34 20.40 -14.70
C ASP A 220 -4.85 21.15 -13.46
N GLY A 221 -3.89 22.05 -13.65
CA GLY A 221 -3.31 22.84 -12.57
C GLY A 221 -1.85 23.17 -12.81
N TYR A 222 -1.19 23.65 -11.76
CA TYR A 222 0.23 24.05 -11.79
C TYR A 222 1.16 22.83 -11.66
N HIS A 223 1.00 21.89 -12.58
CA HIS A 223 1.78 20.65 -12.69
C HIS A 223 2.68 20.73 -13.92
N PHE A 224 3.93 20.26 -13.80
CA PHE A 224 4.89 20.33 -14.89
C PHE A 224 4.93 19.02 -15.66
N TYR A 225 4.82 19.14 -16.97
CA TYR A 225 4.94 18.05 -17.92
C TYR A 225 6.03 18.37 -18.93
N ARG A 226 6.59 17.33 -19.53
CA ARG A 226 7.56 17.45 -20.62
C ARG A 226 7.23 16.44 -21.70
N PHE A 227 7.57 16.78 -22.94
CA PHE A 227 7.46 15.84 -24.05
C PHE A 227 8.58 14.80 -23.96
N SER A 228 8.25 13.56 -24.25
CA SER A 228 9.21 12.49 -24.45
C SER A 228 9.80 12.63 -25.87
N ASN A 229 11.11 12.80 -25.96
CA ASN A 229 11.84 12.75 -27.23
C ASN A 229 12.14 11.31 -27.64
#